data_AF-A0AAD9QWS1-F1
#
_entry.id   AF-A0AAD9QWS1-F1
#
_cell.length_a   1.000
_cell.length_b   1.000
_cell.length_c   1.000
_cell.angle_alpha   90.00
_cell.angle_beta   90.00
_cell.angle_gamma   90.00
#
_symmetry.space_group_name_H-M   'P 1'
#
loop_
_entity.id
_entity.type
_entity.pdbx_description
1 polymer ?
#
loop_
_entity_poly.entity_id
_entity_poly.type
_entity_poly.pdbx_seq_one_letter_code
_entity_poly.pdbx_strand_id
1 'polypeptide(L)'
;MLGSRNIEVYCLMRDFGCGSGGWTLVMKTNGRKKTFHYSSSFWSDREVYNLAGGKTGFDQRETKLPSYWETHFSKICLGMRNVGNTTRFVVIRRCANSLYALIADGRYRAFSLGRRKWKSLIGPQASLQKNCNKEGFNVVGEYRHSKARIGIIANDQNNCLSCDSRIGYGTGGIHDDSNTCGNEAKASPDGNKHIKAMGYILVQ
;
A
#
# COMPACT_ATOMS: atom_id res chain seq x y z
N MET A 1 1.09 19.64 -15.26
CA MET A 1 1.19 20.67 -14.20
C MET A 1 0.18 20.31 -13.13
N LEU A 2 0.66 19.98 -11.93
CA LEU A 2 -0.16 19.90 -10.71
C LEU A 2 -0.58 21.34 -10.36
N GLY A 3 -1.82 21.58 -9.95
CA GLY A 3 -2.47 22.90 -10.00
C GLY A 3 -1.71 24.05 -9.32
N SER A 4 -1.63 25.22 -9.99
CA SER A 4 -1.16 26.57 -9.57
C SER A 4 -0.02 26.74 -8.53
N ARG A 5 0.69 25.69 -8.12
CA ARG A 5 1.78 25.69 -7.14
C ARG A 5 2.92 24.85 -7.70
N ASN A 6 4.12 25.42 -7.75
CA ASN A 6 5.34 24.68 -8.11
C ASN A 6 5.70 23.72 -6.98
N ILE A 7 5.42 22.43 -7.18
CA ILE A 7 5.71 21.39 -6.19
C ILE A 7 6.72 20.42 -6.80
N GLU A 8 7.88 20.32 -6.16
CA GLU A 8 8.89 19.33 -6.50
C GLU A 8 8.36 17.94 -6.11
N VAL A 9 8.18 17.08 -7.11
CA VAL A 9 7.79 15.69 -6.93
C VAL A 9 8.90 14.80 -7.46
N TYR A 10 9.30 13.81 -6.67
CA TYR A 10 10.21 12.79 -7.13
C TYR A 10 9.59 11.99 -8.29
N CYS A 11 10.20 12.14 -9.47
CA CYS A 11 9.88 11.38 -10.67
C CYS A 11 11.03 10.43 -10.98
N LEU A 12 10.72 9.15 -11.14
CA LEU A 12 11.71 8.14 -11.49
C LEU A 12 11.57 7.77 -12.96
N MET A 13 12.61 8.05 -13.74
CA MET A 13 12.61 7.89 -15.22
C MET A 13 13.31 6.61 -15.70
N ARG A 14 13.94 5.86 -14.79
CA ARG A 14 14.67 4.62 -15.09
C ARG A 14 13.82 3.40 -14.73
N ASP A 15 14.18 2.22 -15.22
CA ASP A 15 13.57 0.98 -14.72
C ASP A 15 14.17 0.63 -13.35
N PHE A 16 13.30 0.37 -12.38
CA PHE A 16 13.62 -0.01 -11.00
C PHE A 16 12.79 -1.21 -10.52
N GLY A 17 12.20 -1.97 -11.45
CA GLY A 17 11.33 -3.11 -11.16
C GLY A 17 9.84 -2.83 -11.37
N CYS A 18 9.49 -1.60 -11.76
CA CYS A 18 8.14 -1.24 -12.22
C CYS A 18 8.06 -1.00 -13.73
N GLY A 19 9.16 -1.18 -14.47
CA GLY A 19 9.25 -0.91 -15.90
C GLY A 19 9.64 0.53 -16.20
N SER A 20 9.95 0.78 -17.46
CA SER A 20 10.40 2.07 -17.97
C SER A 20 9.30 3.14 -18.00
N GLY A 21 9.73 4.41 -18.10
CA GLY A 21 8.86 5.59 -18.19
C GLY A 21 8.87 6.43 -16.92
N GLY A 22 8.11 7.52 -16.93
CA GLY A 22 8.05 8.47 -15.81
C GLY A 22 7.08 8.00 -14.73
N TRP A 23 7.61 7.54 -13.60
CA TRP A 23 6.83 7.19 -12.42
C TRP A 23 6.77 8.36 -11.45
N THR A 24 5.56 8.84 -11.16
CA THR A 24 5.33 9.95 -10.22
C THR A 24 5.05 9.41 -8.82
N LEU A 25 5.85 9.81 -7.84
CA LEU A 25 5.61 9.48 -6.43
C LEU A 25 4.30 10.14 -5.94
N VAL A 26 3.44 9.39 -5.25
CA VAL A 26 2.19 9.93 -4.67
C VAL A 26 2.18 9.88 -3.15
N MET A 27 2.73 8.81 -2.56
CA MET A 27 2.71 8.61 -1.12
C MET A 27 3.85 7.68 -0.67
N LYS A 28 4.37 7.96 0.52
CA LYS A 28 5.29 7.09 1.25
C LYS A 28 4.77 6.84 2.67
N THR A 29 4.62 5.59 3.06
CA THR A 29 3.98 5.18 4.31
C THR A 29 4.93 4.39 5.18
N ASN A 30 5.11 4.74 6.45
CA ASN A 30 5.99 3.97 7.35
C ASN A 30 5.14 3.07 8.24
N GLY A 31 5.26 1.76 8.06
CA GLY A 31 4.50 0.75 8.81
C GLY A 31 4.68 0.79 10.33
N ARG A 32 5.69 1.52 10.83
CA ARG A 32 5.94 1.75 12.26
C ARG A 32 5.21 2.98 12.82
N LYS A 33 4.59 3.79 11.96
CA LYS A 33 3.88 5.02 12.33
C LYS A 33 2.39 4.88 12.04
N LYS A 34 1.58 5.53 12.87
CA LYS A 34 0.12 5.54 12.73
C LYS A 34 -0.39 6.57 11.69
N THR A 35 0.50 7.40 11.13
CA THR A 35 0.17 8.49 10.19
C THR A 35 -0.80 8.03 9.10
N PHE A 36 -0.49 6.91 8.45
CA PHE A 36 -1.27 6.36 7.36
C PHE A 36 -2.02 5.09 7.77
N HIS A 37 -2.46 4.97 9.04
CA HIS A 37 -3.34 3.87 9.46
C HIS A 37 -4.60 3.79 8.57
N TYR A 38 -5.25 2.62 8.48
CA TYR A 38 -6.46 2.43 7.66
C TYR A 38 -7.51 3.53 7.89
N SER A 39 -7.73 3.92 9.14
CA SER A 39 -8.72 4.95 9.52
C SER A 39 -8.25 6.40 9.35
N SER A 40 -7.03 6.64 8.88
CA SER A 40 -6.48 7.98 8.74
C SER A 40 -7.26 8.80 7.70
N SER A 41 -7.56 10.06 8.02
CA SER A 41 -8.21 10.99 7.09
C SER A 41 -7.36 11.25 5.85
N PHE A 42 -6.03 11.06 5.93
CA PHE A 42 -5.13 11.26 4.80
C PHE A 42 -5.49 10.43 3.56
N TRP A 43 -6.25 9.34 3.72
CA TRP A 43 -6.73 8.55 2.59
C TRP A 43 -7.92 9.20 1.85
N SER A 44 -8.68 10.06 2.52
CA SER A 44 -9.93 10.66 2.04
C SER A 44 -9.93 12.19 1.96
N ASP A 45 -8.89 12.86 2.45
CA ASP A 45 -8.71 14.31 2.33
C ASP A 45 -7.75 14.68 1.18
N ARG A 46 -7.71 15.97 0.83
CA ARG A 46 -6.76 16.56 -0.13
C ARG A 46 -5.68 17.37 0.58
N GLU A 47 -5.28 16.90 1.77
CA GLU A 47 -4.22 17.53 2.54
C GLU A 47 -2.85 16.95 2.18
N VAL A 48 -1.85 17.83 2.21
CA VAL A 48 -0.45 17.50 2.02
C VAL A 48 0.15 17.01 3.33
N TYR A 49 1.05 16.02 3.27
CA TYR A 49 1.86 15.62 4.42
C TYR A 49 3.34 15.58 4.05
N ASN A 50 4.16 16.35 4.76
CA ASN A 50 5.63 16.37 4.63
C ASN A 50 6.13 16.45 3.16
N LEU A 51 5.99 17.62 2.52
CA LEU A 51 6.47 17.85 1.14
C LEU A 51 7.97 17.57 0.97
N ALA A 52 8.77 17.87 1.99
CA ALA A 52 10.21 17.60 1.96
C ALA A 52 10.52 16.10 1.79
N GLY A 53 9.62 15.22 2.25
CA GLY A 53 9.69 13.79 1.98
C GLY A 53 9.50 13.45 0.50
N GLY A 54 8.80 14.27 -0.28
CA GLY A 54 8.59 14.04 -1.72
C GLY A 54 9.79 14.35 -2.61
N LYS A 55 10.84 14.96 -2.08
CA LYS A 55 12.04 15.37 -2.85
C LYS A 55 13.03 14.22 -3.10
N THR A 56 12.91 13.16 -2.32
CA THR A 56 13.80 12.00 -2.33
C THR A 56 13.04 10.73 -2.70
N GLY A 57 13.75 9.75 -3.28
CA GLY A 57 13.17 8.48 -3.71
C GLY A 57 12.84 7.53 -2.55
N PHE A 58 13.43 6.34 -2.57
CA PHE A 58 13.11 5.22 -1.67
C PHE A 58 13.77 5.32 -0.27
N ASP A 59 13.63 6.47 0.38
CA ASP A 59 14.05 6.70 1.76
C ASP A 59 12.93 6.39 2.78
N GLN A 60 13.19 6.62 4.07
CA GLN A 60 12.24 6.30 5.14
C GLN A 60 11.41 7.50 5.62
N ARG A 61 11.32 8.56 4.81
CA ARG A 61 10.52 9.76 5.14
C ARG A 61 9.12 9.63 4.57
N GLU A 62 8.13 9.57 5.45
CA GLU A 62 6.72 9.57 5.07
C GLU A 62 6.33 10.82 4.27
N THR A 63 5.44 10.68 3.30
CA THR A 63 4.91 11.83 2.56
C THR A 63 3.56 11.50 1.95
N LYS A 64 2.73 12.53 1.75
CA LYS A 64 1.55 12.52 0.88
C LYS A 64 1.61 13.77 0.03
N LEU A 65 1.65 13.58 -1.28
CA LEU A 65 1.84 14.65 -2.25
C LEU A 65 0.54 14.95 -3.01
N PRO A 66 0.38 16.14 -3.59
CA PRO A 66 -0.79 16.46 -4.41
C PRO A 66 -1.01 15.55 -5.60
N SER A 67 0.05 14.92 -6.08
CA SER A 67 -0.04 13.85 -7.07
C SER A 67 -0.97 12.70 -6.65
N TYR A 68 -1.26 12.51 -5.36
CA TYR A 68 -2.26 11.57 -4.85
C TYR A 68 -3.70 11.86 -5.34
N TRP A 69 -4.09 13.14 -5.48
CA TRP A 69 -5.44 13.53 -5.90
C TRP A 69 -5.52 14.19 -7.27
N GLU A 70 -4.39 14.62 -7.85
CA GLU A 70 -4.37 15.36 -9.12
C GLU A 70 -3.84 14.56 -10.32
N THR A 71 -3.20 13.41 -10.11
CA THR A 71 -2.54 12.66 -11.20
C THR A 71 -3.46 11.58 -11.76
N HIS A 72 -3.87 11.73 -13.01
CA HIS A 72 -4.46 10.63 -13.79
C HIS A 72 -3.37 9.61 -14.13
N PHE A 73 -3.71 8.31 -14.06
CA PHE A 73 -2.75 7.25 -14.33
C PHE A 73 -3.43 6.01 -14.93
N SER A 74 -2.61 5.14 -15.51
CA SER A 74 -2.99 3.84 -16.06
C SER A 74 -2.37 2.66 -15.30
N LYS A 75 -1.32 2.92 -14.50
CA LYS A 75 -0.61 1.93 -13.69
C LYS A 75 -0.27 2.48 -12.31
N ILE A 76 -0.19 1.56 -11.36
CA ILE A 76 0.28 1.83 -9.99
C ILE A 76 1.49 0.93 -9.74
N CYS A 77 2.56 1.51 -9.23
CA CYS A 77 3.74 0.81 -8.76
C CYS A 77 3.73 0.83 -7.23
N LEU A 78 3.69 -0.34 -6.62
CA LEU A 78 3.74 -0.53 -5.18
C LEU A 78 5.12 -1.07 -4.81
N GLY A 79 5.82 -0.35 -3.93
CA GLY A 79 7.12 -0.76 -3.38
C GLY A 79 7.06 -0.97 -1.88
N MET A 80 7.76 -1.98 -1.37
CA MET A 80 7.99 -2.16 0.07
C MET A 80 9.48 -2.40 0.35
N ARG A 81 10.00 -1.70 1.37
CA ARG A 81 11.33 -1.89 1.93
C ARG A 81 11.21 -2.36 3.38
N ASN A 82 11.65 -3.58 3.63
CA ASN A 82 11.68 -4.21 4.96
C ASN A 82 13.14 -4.54 5.37
N VAL A 83 13.32 -5.52 6.25
CA VAL A 83 14.62 -5.96 6.78
C VAL A 83 15.60 -6.26 5.63
N GLY A 84 16.83 -5.74 5.73
CA GLY A 84 17.88 -5.92 4.72
C GLY A 84 17.95 -4.85 3.62
N ASN A 85 17.26 -3.71 3.79
CA ASN A 85 17.32 -2.53 2.91
C ASN A 85 16.93 -2.73 1.43
N THR A 86 16.52 -3.94 1.03
CA THR A 86 16.04 -4.23 -0.31
C THR A 86 14.62 -3.70 -0.47
N THR A 87 14.37 -2.94 -1.54
CA THR A 87 13.01 -2.53 -1.92
C THR A 87 12.51 -3.46 -3.02
N ARG A 88 11.32 -4.03 -2.83
CA ARG A 88 10.68 -4.92 -3.80
C ARG A 88 9.43 -4.28 -4.33
N PHE A 89 9.16 -4.49 -5.61
CA PHE A 89 8.12 -3.78 -6.33
C PHE A 89 7.16 -4.73 -7.04
N VAL A 90 5.91 -4.28 -7.19
CA VAL A 90 4.89 -4.89 -8.05
C VAL A 90 4.11 -3.80 -8.78
N VAL A 91 3.63 -4.13 -9.98
CA VAL A 91 2.84 -3.21 -10.81
C VAL A 91 1.40 -3.71 -10.91
N ILE A 92 0.46 -2.80 -10.75
CA ILE A 92 -0.97 -3.00 -10.98
C ILE A 92 -1.36 -2.19 -12.20
N ARG A 93 -2.04 -2.80 -13.17
CA ARG A 93 -2.64 -2.09 -14.31
C ARG A 93 -4.05 -1.65 -13.93
N ARG A 94 -4.23 -0.36 -13.65
CA ARG A 94 -5.50 0.22 -13.23
C ARG A 94 -5.56 1.67 -13.68
N CYS A 95 -6.58 2.01 -14.46
CA CYS A 95 -6.84 3.39 -14.86
C CYS A 95 -7.70 4.10 -13.80
N ALA A 96 -7.36 5.34 -13.47
CA ALA A 96 -8.17 6.22 -12.62
C ALA A 96 -7.76 7.70 -12.76
N ASN A 97 -8.69 8.59 -12.44
CA ASN A 97 -8.44 10.03 -12.36
C ASN A 97 -7.41 10.41 -11.29
N SER A 98 -7.35 9.65 -10.19
CA SER A 98 -6.33 9.77 -9.15
C SER A 98 -6.46 8.64 -8.13
N LEU A 99 -5.49 8.51 -7.23
CA LEU A 99 -5.53 7.50 -6.18
C LEU A 99 -6.59 7.87 -5.13
N TYR A 100 -6.76 9.16 -4.88
CA TYR A 100 -7.88 9.73 -4.14
C TYR A 100 -9.23 9.22 -4.68
N ALA A 101 -9.46 9.28 -5.99
CA ALA A 101 -10.72 8.85 -6.59
C ALA A 101 -11.01 7.34 -6.41
N LEU A 102 -9.97 6.51 -6.23
CA LEU A 102 -10.12 5.07 -5.96
C LEU A 102 -10.34 4.74 -4.48
N ILE A 103 -9.90 5.59 -3.57
CA ILE A 103 -9.82 5.26 -2.13
C ILE A 103 -10.79 6.07 -1.29
N ALA A 104 -10.97 7.37 -1.58
CA ALA A 104 -11.56 8.35 -0.66
C ALA A 104 -13.01 8.05 -0.26
N ASP A 105 -13.80 7.44 -1.14
CA ASP A 105 -15.20 7.09 -0.86
C ASP A 105 -15.37 5.83 0.00
N GLY A 106 -14.26 5.18 0.40
CA GLY A 106 -14.26 3.99 1.23
C GLY A 106 -14.81 2.73 0.56
N ARG A 107 -15.24 2.79 -0.71
CA ARG A 107 -15.84 1.64 -1.40
C ARG A 107 -14.77 0.61 -1.77
N TYR A 108 -15.09 -0.65 -1.54
CA TYR A 108 -14.28 -1.77 -1.99
C TYR A 108 -14.23 -1.81 -3.53
N ARG A 109 -13.02 -1.94 -4.08
CA ARG A 109 -12.81 -2.12 -5.52
C ARG A 109 -11.81 -3.24 -5.75
N ALA A 110 -12.26 -4.33 -6.33
CA ALA A 110 -11.42 -5.48 -6.63
C ALA A 110 -10.40 -5.17 -7.76
N PHE A 111 -9.20 -5.72 -7.61
CA PHE A 111 -8.27 -5.98 -8.70
C PHE A 111 -7.52 -7.27 -8.35
N SER A 112 -7.02 -8.00 -9.35
CA SER A 112 -6.24 -9.20 -9.08
C SER A 112 -4.76 -9.00 -9.40
N LEU A 113 -3.93 -9.03 -8.36
CA LEU A 113 -2.48 -9.11 -8.44
C LEU A 113 -2.01 -10.53 -8.12
N GLY A 114 -2.75 -11.23 -7.26
CA GLY A 114 -2.49 -12.59 -6.83
C GLY A 114 -1.57 -12.67 -5.62
N ARG A 115 -1.86 -13.65 -4.76
CA ARG A 115 -1.17 -13.94 -3.49
C ARG A 115 0.37 -13.95 -3.60
N ARG A 116 0.91 -14.58 -4.65
CA ARG A 116 2.37 -14.70 -4.85
C ARG A 116 3.04 -13.34 -4.99
N LYS A 117 2.41 -12.42 -5.74
CA LYS A 117 2.92 -11.07 -5.96
C LYS A 117 2.84 -10.23 -4.68
N TRP A 118 1.75 -10.32 -3.92
CA TRP A 118 1.68 -9.71 -2.58
C TRP A 118 2.79 -10.20 -1.65
N LYS A 119 3.02 -11.52 -1.57
CA LYS A 119 4.14 -12.09 -0.80
C LYS A 119 5.51 -11.59 -1.29
N SER A 120 5.68 -11.39 -2.60
CA SER A 120 6.96 -10.92 -3.16
C SER A 120 7.35 -9.50 -2.73
N LEU A 121 6.41 -8.65 -2.31
CA LEU A 121 6.74 -7.35 -1.72
C LEU A 121 7.53 -7.47 -0.42
N ILE A 122 7.27 -8.53 0.35
CA ILE A 122 7.89 -8.78 1.65
C ILE A 122 9.12 -9.68 1.51
N GLY A 123 9.10 -10.61 0.54
CA GLY A 123 10.20 -11.55 0.27
C GLY A 123 10.04 -12.88 1.01
N PRO A 124 11.14 -13.62 1.25
CA PRO A 124 11.09 -14.99 1.80
C PRO A 124 10.40 -15.11 3.15
N GLN A 125 10.34 -14.02 3.93
CA GLN A 125 9.70 -13.99 5.25
C GLN A 125 8.18 -13.77 5.21
N ALA A 126 7.60 -13.54 4.03
CA ALA A 126 6.17 -13.26 3.89
C ALA A 126 5.30 -14.43 4.36
N SER A 127 4.25 -14.13 5.12
CA SER A 127 3.21 -15.08 5.52
C SER A 127 1.83 -14.51 5.22
N LEU A 128 0.91 -15.37 4.81
CA LEU A 128 -0.49 -15.01 4.59
C LEU A 128 -1.29 -16.31 4.74
N GLN A 129 -2.50 -16.33 5.30
CA GLN A 129 -3.28 -17.57 5.37
C GLN A 129 -3.86 -17.94 4.01
N LYS A 130 -4.26 -19.19 3.80
CA LYS A 130 -4.41 -19.75 2.43
C LYS A 130 -5.66 -19.26 1.67
N ASN A 131 -6.73 -18.92 2.36
CA ASN A 131 -8.07 -18.75 1.80
C ASN A 131 -8.58 -17.29 1.89
N CYS A 132 -9.81 -17.05 1.41
CA CYS A 132 -10.42 -15.74 1.12
C CYS A 132 -9.67 -14.93 0.04
N ASN A 133 -8.40 -14.59 0.27
CA ASN A 133 -7.53 -13.83 -0.65
C ASN A 133 -8.20 -12.56 -1.22
N LYS A 134 -8.98 -11.84 -0.43
CA LYS A 134 -9.68 -10.63 -0.87
C LYS A 134 -8.66 -9.51 -1.06
N GLU A 135 -8.41 -9.16 -2.32
CA GLU A 135 -7.49 -8.10 -2.72
C GLU A 135 -8.21 -6.95 -3.41
N GLY A 136 -7.61 -5.75 -3.34
CA GLY A 136 -8.19 -4.56 -3.92
C GLY A 136 -7.88 -3.26 -3.17
N PHE A 137 -8.69 -2.26 -3.46
CA PHE A 137 -8.79 -1.01 -2.69
C PHE A 137 -9.85 -1.14 -1.61
N ASN A 138 -9.60 -0.53 -0.44
CA ASN A 138 -10.51 -0.55 0.72
C ASN A 138 -10.96 -1.98 1.10
N VAL A 139 -10.02 -2.93 1.12
CA VAL A 139 -10.30 -4.30 1.57
C VAL A 139 -10.53 -4.31 3.06
N VAL A 140 -11.58 -5.01 3.48
CA VAL A 140 -12.01 -5.07 4.88
C VAL A 140 -12.61 -6.45 5.14
N GLY A 141 -12.14 -7.09 6.22
CA GLY A 141 -12.84 -8.15 6.94
C GLY A 141 -13.79 -7.54 7.97
N GLU A 142 -14.63 -8.34 8.60
CA GLU A 142 -15.64 -7.82 9.53
C GLU A 142 -15.03 -7.30 10.84
N TYR A 143 -15.74 -6.39 11.52
CA TYR A 143 -15.36 -5.89 12.84
C TYR A 143 -13.89 -5.40 12.95
N ARG A 144 -13.10 -6.09 13.80
CA ARG A 144 -11.70 -5.78 14.11
C ARG A 144 -10.72 -6.54 13.21
N HIS A 145 -11.20 -7.32 12.25
CA HIS A 145 -10.35 -8.13 11.37
C HIS A 145 -9.51 -7.30 10.41
N SER A 146 -8.61 -7.99 9.73
CA SER A 146 -7.65 -7.41 8.79
C SER A 146 -8.32 -6.50 7.77
N LYS A 147 -7.70 -5.34 7.55
CA LYS A 147 -8.13 -4.34 6.57
C LYS A 147 -6.92 -3.65 5.95
N ALA A 148 -7.09 -3.16 4.73
CA ALA A 148 -6.06 -2.41 3.99
C ALA A 148 -6.71 -1.43 3.02
N ARG A 149 -6.08 -0.26 2.82
CA ARG A 149 -6.50 0.70 1.79
C ARG A 149 -6.09 0.24 0.40
N ILE A 150 -4.92 -0.39 0.30
CA ILE A 150 -4.46 -1.11 -0.89
C ILE A 150 -3.79 -2.38 -0.38
N GLY A 151 -4.35 -3.55 -0.65
CA GLY A 151 -3.82 -4.76 -0.03
C GLY A 151 -4.56 -6.02 -0.38
N ILE A 152 -4.11 -7.10 0.26
CA ILE A 152 -4.79 -8.39 0.34
C ILE A 152 -5.04 -8.72 1.81
N ILE A 153 -6.21 -9.25 2.10
CA ILE A 153 -6.54 -9.89 3.37
C ILE A 153 -6.85 -11.37 3.13
N ALA A 154 -6.50 -12.21 4.09
CA ALA A 154 -6.71 -13.64 3.99
C ALA A 154 -7.03 -14.26 5.35
N ASN A 155 -7.51 -15.48 5.29
CA ASN A 155 -7.94 -16.29 6.42
C ASN A 155 -7.72 -17.78 6.09
N ASP A 156 -7.86 -18.67 7.06
CA ASP A 156 -7.88 -20.12 6.82
C ASP A 156 -9.25 -20.60 6.33
N GLN A 157 -10.33 -19.83 6.52
CA GLN A 157 -11.65 -20.11 5.95
C GLN A 157 -11.85 -19.44 4.59
N ASN A 158 -12.78 -19.96 3.79
CA ASN A 158 -13.10 -19.40 2.46
C ASN A 158 -13.82 -18.05 2.54
N ASN A 159 -14.55 -17.80 3.62
CA ASN A 159 -15.19 -16.51 3.83
C ASN A 159 -14.17 -15.46 4.27
N CYS A 160 -14.48 -14.20 3.98
CA CYS A 160 -13.63 -13.05 4.29
C CYS A 160 -14.07 -12.30 5.55
N LEU A 161 -14.77 -12.98 6.47
CA LEU A 161 -15.35 -12.33 7.65
C LEU A 161 -14.31 -12.20 8.76
N SER A 162 -13.61 -13.29 9.06
CA SER A 162 -12.65 -13.41 10.16
C SER A 162 -11.18 -13.29 9.76
N CYS A 163 -10.86 -12.57 8.67
CA CYS A 163 -9.48 -12.44 8.18
C CYS A 163 -8.49 -11.93 9.24
N ASP A 164 -7.46 -12.70 9.52
CA ASP A 164 -6.43 -12.42 10.51
C ASP A 164 -5.03 -12.26 9.90
N SER A 165 -4.91 -12.39 8.57
CA SER A 165 -3.68 -12.06 7.85
C SER A 165 -3.89 -11.02 6.75
N ARG A 166 -2.85 -10.21 6.51
CA ARG A 166 -2.85 -9.09 5.56
C ARG A 166 -1.46 -8.75 5.04
N ILE A 167 -1.41 -8.26 3.81
CA ILE A 167 -0.27 -7.54 3.24
C ILE A 167 -0.81 -6.29 2.57
N GLY A 168 -0.25 -5.11 2.86
CA GLY A 168 -0.70 -3.90 2.16
C GLY A 168 -0.22 -2.59 2.76
N TYR A 169 -0.91 -1.54 2.32
CA TYR A 169 -0.72 -0.14 2.67
C TYR A 169 -2.00 0.37 3.32
N GLY A 170 -1.85 1.23 4.33
CA GLY A 170 -3.00 1.68 5.11
C GLY A 170 -3.70 0.53 5.79
N THR A 171 -2.92 -0.31 6.48
CA THR A 171 -3.43 -1.50 7.15
C THR A 171 -3.85 -1.23 8.59
N GLY A 172 -4.62 -2.16 9.16
CA GLY A 172 -5.04 -2.21 10.56
C GLY A 172 -5.77 -3.52 10.86
N GLY A 173 -6.28 -3.66 12.08
CA GLY A 173 -6.99 -4.84 12.57
C GLY A 173 -6.19 -5.71 13.54
N ILE A 174 -6.75 -6.87 13.90
CA ILE A 174 -6.21 -7.77 14.92
C ILE A 174 -4.73 -8.16 14.72
N HIS A 175 -4.13 -8.63 15.82
CA HIS A 175 -2.73 -9.01 16.03
C HIS A 175 -1.73 -7.85 16.12
N ASP A 176 -1.71 -6.94 15.15
CA ASP A 176 -0.98 -5.66 15.28
C ASP A 176 -1.69 -4.55 14.50
N ASP A 177 -2.60 -3.85 15.17
CA ASP A 177 -3.32 -2.70 14.60
C ASP A 177 -2.39 -1.52 14.30
N SER A 178 -1.20 -1.47 14.91
CA SER A 178 -0.21 -0.42 14.67
C SER A 178 0.63 -0.66 13.40
N ASN A 179 0.55 -1.83 12.79
CA ASN A 179 1.21 -2.12 11.51
C ASN A 179 0.41 -1.50 10.37
N THR A 180 0.83 -0.33 9.89
CA THR A 180 0.13 0.44 8.84
C THR A 180 0.61 0.14 7.42
N CYS A 181 1.74 -0.55 7.28
CA CYS A 181 2.30 -0.97 6.01
C CYS A 181 3.23 -2.16 6.20
N GLY A 182 3.01 -3.25 5.46
CA GLY A 182 3.84 -4.45 5.53
C GLY A 182 2.98 -5.70 5.57
N ASN A 183 3.38 -6.67 6.39
CA ASN A 183 2.75 -7.98 6.52
C ASN A 183 2.43 -8.30 7.97
N GLU A 184 1.16 -8.66 8.20
CA GLU A 184 0.68 -9.21 9.44
C GLU A 184 0.07 -10.57 9.16
N ALA A 185 0.47 -11.60 9.89
CA ALA A 185 -0.12 -12.92 9.81
C ALA A 185 0.10 -13.66 11.12
N LYS A 186 -0.93 -14.31 11.62
CA LYS A 186 -0.84 -15.27 12.70
C LYS A 186 -1.29 -16.63 12.16
N ALA A 187 -0.77 -17.71 12.74
CA ALA A 187 -1.03 -19.09 12.34
C ALA A 187 -0.30 -19.57 11.05
N SER A 188 -0.63 -20.79 10.65
CA SER A 188 -0.12 -21.46 9.44
C SER A 188 -0.46 -20.69 8.17
N PRO A 189 0.25 -20.90 7.04
CA PRO A 189 1.28 -21.91 6.79
C PRO A 189 2.73 -21.46 7.06
N ASP A 190 3.03 -20.16 7.05
CA ASP A 190 4.42 -19.66 7.08
C ASP A 190 4.81 -19.07 8.47
N GLY A 191 3.99 -19.34 9.49
CA GLY A 191 4.16 -18.89 10.87
C GLY A 191 3.74 -17.44 11.12
N ASN A 192 3.90 -17.02 12.38
CA ASN A 192 3.55 -15.67 12.82
C ASN A 192 4.54 -14.65 12.25
N LYS A 193 4.03 -13.60 11.61
CA LYS A 193 4.80 -12.50 11.03
C LYS A 193 4.20 -11.15 11.40
N HIS A 194 5.05 -10.29 11.97
CA HIS A 194 4.76 -8.90 12.31
C HIS A 194 5.77 -7.99 11.61
N ILE A 195 5.72 -7.95 10.28
CA ILE A 195 6.72 -7.27 9.45
C ILE A 195 6.19 -5.89 9.10
N LYS A 196 6.82 -4.86 9.66
CA LYS A 196 6.58 -3.46 9.30
C LYS A 196 7.54 -3.03 8.20
N ALA A 197 7.02 -2.39 7.16
CA ALA A 197 7.78 -1.96 6.00
C ALA A 197 7.63 -0.47 5.75
N MET A 198 8.62 0.12 5.08
CA MET A 198 8.45 1.40 4.40
C MET A 198 7.78 1.14 3.05
N GLY A 199 6.62 1.73 2.83
CA GLY A 199 5.82 1.62 1.62
C GLY A 199 6.01 2.81 0.69
N TYR A 200 6.04 2.55 -0.61
CA TYR A 200 6.11 3.54 -1.68
C TYR A 200 4.96 3.29 -2.65
N ILE A 201 4.25 4.35 -3.03
CA ILE A 201 3.19 4.31 -4.02
C ILE A 201 3.54 5.32 -5.10
N LEU A 202 3.67 4.83 -6.34
CA LEU A 202 3.93 5.64 -7.53
C LEU A 202 2.89 5.32 -8.60
N VAL A 203 2.67 6.26 -9.52
CA VAL A 203 1.71 6.13 -10.61
C VAL A 203 2.31 6.53 -11.96
N GLN A 204 1.78 5.95 -13.04
CA GLN A 204 2.15 6.22 -14.44
C GLN A 204 0.92 6.19 -15.33
#